data_AF-A0A9R1TKK8-F1
#
_entry.id   AF-A0A9R1TKK8-F1
#
_cell.length_a   1.000
_cell.length_b   1.000
_cell.length_c   1.000
_cell.angle_alpha   90.00
_cell.angle_beta   90.00
_cell.angle_gamma   90.00
#
_symmetry.space_group_name_H-M   'P 1'
#
loop_
_entity.id
_entity.type
_entity.pdbx_description
1 polymer ?
#
loop_
_entity_poly.entity_id
_entity_poly.type
_entity_poly.pdbx_seq_one_letter_code
_entity_poly.pdbx_strand_id
1 'polypeptide(L)'
;MTLDSKDRETPLEKMENSGTTIETTPKDPEPDKVTESHEDTREKIDFKVIFNKKKIDVNFPLDGTIAELKEYLQEVISVPKDMQKVMIKGLAKDEQTLKELGVTNGAKLMIVGSKLDDVLLVATAPSKQEIQDEAAAASSKEPLTQQKIHRKILDKGIPEDAMPGIIDATDPLPDFPLAGMLNKMGGKVRLTFKLEQDQLWIGTKERTDKIPMNSIKGIHSEPIPEHPQYHIMAIQLGSTEASRYWIYWVPAQYIAAIKDAILGKWCYF
;
A
#
# COMPACT_ATOMS: atom_id res chain seq x y z
N MET A 1 62.29 -30.56 29.11
CA MET A 1 60.81 -30.59 29.14
C MET A 1 60.37 -29.18 29.58
N THR A 2 60.47 -28.13 28.75
CA THR A 2 60.20 -28.05 27.29
C THR A 2 58.74 -28.40 27.05
N LEU A 3 57.80 -27.45 27.07
CA LEU A 3 57.56 -26.27 26.19
C LEU A 3 56.68 -26.62 24.98
N ASP A 4 55.67 -25.76 24.82
CA ASP A 4 54.86 -25.38 23.66
C ASP A 4 54.52 -26.36 22.52
N SER A 5 53.24 -26.29 22.15
CA SER A 5 52.66 -26.70 20.88
C SER A 5 51.33 -25.94 20.71
N LYS A 6 50.96 -25.39 19.55
CA LYS A 6 51.62 -25.43 18.23
C LYS A 6 51.10 -24.29 17.33
N ASP A 7 51.84 -23.99 16.25
CA ASP A 7 51.45 -23.49 14.91
C ASP A 7 50.24 -22.53 14.78
N ARG A 8 50.28 -21.31 14.20
CA ARG A 8 51.21 -20.58 13.31
C ARG A 8 51.40 -21.13 11.87
N GLU A 9 51.36 -20.18 10.92
CA GLU A 9 51.80 -20.23 9.51
C GLU A 9 51.00 -21.05 8.46
N THR A 10 50.38 -20.32 7.53
CA THR A 10 50.33 -20.65 6.09
C THR A 10 51.72 -20.43 5.47
N PRO A 11 52.14 -21.08 4.36
CA PRO A 11 51.83 -20.52 3.02
C PRO A 11 51.89 -21.47 1.77
N LEU A 12 51.42 -20.96 0.61
CA LEU A 12 51.81 -21.31 -0.79
C LEU A 12 51.54 -22.78 -1.28
N GLU A 13 51.60 -23.17 -2.58
CA GLU A 13 52.07 -22.53 -3.83
C GLU A 13 51.35 -23.10 -5.10
N LYS A 14 51.79 -22.71 -6.32
CA LYS A 14 51.40 -23.16 -7.69
C LYS A 14 50.07 -22.59 -8.22
N MET A 15 50.01 -21.70 -9.22
CA MET A 15 50.97 -21.14 -10.20
C MET A 15 51.30 -22.01 -11.44
N GLU A 16 50.61 -21.70 -12.56
CA GLU A 16 51.09 -21.62 -13.96
C GLU A 16 50.12 -20.64 -14.67
N ASN A 17 50.44 -19.59 -15.44
CA ASN A 17 51.64 -19.06 -16.14
C ASN A 17 51.52 -19.15 -17.67
N SER A 18 51.43 -18.00 -18.35
CA SER A 18 51.98 -17.66 -19.68
C SER A 18 51.17 -16.48 -20.27
N GLY A 19 51.71 -15.29 -20.51
CA GLY A 19 53.05 -14.75 -20.17
C GLY A 19 53.33 -13.42 -20.87
N THR A 20 54.46 -12.78 -20.52
CA THR A 20 55.38 -12.07 -21.47
C THR A 20 54.83 -10.77 -22.15
N THR A 21 55.46 -9.57 -22.12
CA THR A 21 56.76 -9.04 -21.64
C THR A 21 56.81 -7.52 -22.01
N ILE A 22 57.49 -6.54 -21.39
CA ILE A 22 58.32 -6.32 -20.16
C ILE A 22 58.19 -4.81 -19.75
N GLU A 23 58.87 -4.39 -18.66
CA GLU A 23 59.64 -3.14 -18.40
C GLU A 23 59.33 -1.80 -19.13
N THR A 24 59.52 -0.59 -18.55
CA THR A 24 60.17 -0.17 -17.28
C THR A 24 59.56 1.14 -16.74
N THR A 25 59.82 1.45 -15.46
CA THR A 25 59.57 2.77 -14.80
C THR A 25 60.89 3.55 -14.64
N PRO A 26 60.90 4.82 -14.15
CA PRO A 26 59.86 5.88 -14.15
C PRO A 26 60.35 7.21 -14.77
N LYS A 27 59.43 8.13 -15.13
CA LYS A 27 59.66 9.59 -15.09
C LYS A 27 58.41 10.44 -15.30
N ASP A 28 58.11 11.28 -14.31
CA ASP A 28 57.36 12.54 -14.44
C ASP A 28 58.29 13.65 -14.99
N PRO A 29 57.79 14.82 -15.49
CA PRO A 29 56.44 15.36 -15.30
C PRO A 29 55.69 15.84 -16.58
N GLU A 30 54.51 16.43 -16.33
CA GLU A 30 53.58 17.27 -17.12
C GLU A 30 54.12 18.11 -18.32
N PRO A 31 53.25 18.62 -19.25
CA PRO A 31 51.79 18.84 -19.09
C PRO A 31 50.86 18.41 -20.25
N ASP A 32 49.56 18.69 -20.05
CA ASP A 32 48.47 18.88 -21.03
C ASP A 32 48.08 17.75 -22.02
N LYS A 33 46.92 17.12 -21.77
CA LYS A 33 45.64 17.62 -22.34
C LYS A 33 44.38 16.91 -21.80
N VAL A 34 43.71 17.62 -20.88
CA VAL A 34 42.27 17.61 -20.51
C VAL A 34 41.32 16.58 -21.17
N THR A 35 40.65 15.79 -20.32
CA THR A 35 39.23 15.39 -20.49
C THR A 35 38.55 15.58 -19.12
N GLU A 36 37.44 16.32 -19.05
CA GLU A 36 36.99 16.98 -17.83
C GLU A 36 36.49 16.07 -16.69
N SER A 37 37.25 16.02 -15.61
CA SER A 37 36.70 15.82 -14.27
C SER A 37 36.04 17.13 -13.81
N HIS A 38 34.75 17.30 -14.08
CA HIS A 38 34.00 18.45 -13.53
C HIS A 38 33.88 18.32 -12.00
N GLU A 39 34.78 18.98 -11.27
CA GLU A 39 34.54 19.35 -9.88
C GLU A 39 33.37 20.32 -9.83
N ASP A 40 32.19 19.75 -9.62
CA ASP A 40 30.94 20.47 -9.62
C ASP A 40 30.84 21.36 -8.37
N THR A 41 31.31 22.62 -8.47
CA THR A 41 31.19 23.66 -7.44
C THR A 41 29.76 24.18 -7.26
N ARG A 42 28.77 23.30 -7.50
CA ARG A 42 27.33 23.54 -7.35
C ARG A 42 26.95 23.24 -5.90
N GLU A 43 26.04 24.05 -5.35
CA GLU A 43 25.57 23.88 -3.97
C GLU A 43 24.79 22.56 -3.83
N LYS A 44 25.41 21.53 -3.24
CA LYS A 44 24.77 20.21 -3.03
C LYS A 44 23.91 20.24 -1.78
N ILE A 45 22.71 19.68 -1.89
CA ILE A 45 21.73 19.62 -0.81
C ILE A 45 21.40 18.18 -0.43
N ASP A 46 21.23 17.95 0.86
CA ASP A 46 20.80 16.67 1.44
C ASP A 46 19.28 16.65 1.64
N PHE A 47 18.59 15.70 1.01
CA PHE A 47 17.14 15.56 1.13
C PHE A 47 16.68 14.10 1.19
N LYS A 48 15.45 13.90 1.69
CA LYS A 48 14.86 12.58 1.90
C LYS A 48 13.85 12.24 0.81
N VAL A 49 14.25 11.34 -0.07
CA VAL A 49 13.38 10.72 -1.07
C VAL A 49 12.52 9.64 -0.41
N ILE A 50 11.22 9.67 -0.66
CA ILE A 50 10.25 8.68 -0.18
C ILE A 50 9.74 7.87 -1.36
N PHE A 51 10.20 6.64 -1.48
CA PHE A 51 9.80 5.69 -2.55
C PHE A 51 9.24 4.41 -1.92
N ASN A 52 8.02 4.01 -2.31
CA ASN A 52 7.28 2.87 -1.76
C ASN A 52 7.43 2.71 -0.22
N LYS A 53 7.10 3.77 0.52
CA LYS A 53 7.23 3.92 2.00
C LYS A 53 8.65 3.84 2.58
N LYS A 54 9.66 3.42 1.82
CA LYS A 54 11.08 3.53 2.20
C LYS A 54 11.51 5.01 2.15
N LYS A 55 12.48 5.37 2.99
CA LYS A 55 13.13 6.69 3.00
C LYS A 55 14.57 6.48 2.58
N ILE A 56 15.04 7.31 1.67
CA ILE A 56 16.39 7.28 1.12
C ILE A 56 16.96 8.68 1.27
N ASP A 57 18.11 8.80 1.90
CA ASP A 57 18.88 10.03 2.00
C ASP A 57 19.67 10.21 0.69
N VAL A 58 19.53 11.38 0.06
CA VAL A 58 20.11 11.71 -1.25
C VAL A 58 20.82 13.06 -1.16
N ASN A 59 22.06 13.10 -1.66
CA ASN A 59 22.85 14.31 -1.84
C ASN A 59 22.91 14.64 -3.34
N PHE A 60 22.46 15.83 -3.75
CA PHE A 60 22.35 16.21 -5.16
C PHE A 60 22.45 17.74 -5.34
N PRO A 61 23.02 18.27 -6.45
CA PRO A 61 23.12 19.72 -6.68
C PRO A 61 21.75 20.42 -6.76
N LEU A 62 21.61 21.54 -6.04
CA LEU A 62 20.38 22.36 -5.97
C LEU A 62 20.02 23.03 -7.31
N ASP A 63 21.04 23.34 -8.13
CA ASP A 63 20.88 23.85 -9.50
C ASP A 63 20.61 22.74 -10.53
N GLY A 64 20.65 21.46 -10.12
CA GLY A 64 20.36 20.33 -10.99
C GLY A 64 18.86 20.22 -11.33
N THR A 65 18.60 19.69 -12.52
CA THR A 65 17.24 19.50 -13.06
C THR A 65 16.57 18.24 -12.50
N ILE A 66 15.25 18.20 -12.62
CA ILE A 66 14.46 17.00 -12.31
C ILE A 66 14.78 15.85 -13.29
N ALA A 67 15.18 16.14 -14.55
CA ALA A 67 15.67 15.13 -15.48
C ALA A 67 16.94 14.42 -14.96
N GLU A 68 17.96 15.17 -14.57
CA GLU A 68 19.21 14.62 -14.01
C GLU A 68 18.95 13.92 -12.67
N LEU A 69 18.07 14.46 -11.82
CA LEU A 69 17.69 13.81 -10.57
C LEU A 69 16.98 12.47 -10.81
N LYS A 70 16.09 12.39 -11.80
CA LYS A 70 15.45 11.11 -12.20
C LYS A 70 16.48 10.09 -12.68
N GLU A 71 17.51 10.50 -13.41
CA GLU A 71 18.56 9.59 -13.88
C GLU A 71 19.42 9.07 -12.74
N TYR A 72 19.89 9.95 -11.84
CA TYR A 72 20.56 9.55 -10.59
C TYR A 72 19.70 8.57 -9.76
N LEU A 73 18.40 8.85 -9.64
CA LEU A 73 17.46 7.99 -8.93
C LEU A 73 17.13 6.69 -9.67
N GLN A 74 17.26 6.63 -11.00
CA GLN A 74 17.02 5.41 -11.75
C GLN A 74 17.97 4.30 -11.30
N GLU A 75 19.21 4.64 -10.95
CA GLU A 75 20.16 3.70 -10.33
C GLU A 75 19.73 3.33 -8.90
N VAL A 76 19.42 4.34 -8.07
CA VAL A 76 19.17 4.19 -6.63
C VAL A 76 17.84 3.46 -6.30
N ILE A 77 16.77 3.70 -7.05
CA ILE A 77 15.46 3.04 -6.84
C ILE A 77 15.13 1.98 -7.90
N SER A 78 15.94 1.85 -8.97
CA SER A 78 15.70 0.90 -10.09
C SER A 78 14.30 1.07 -10.71
N VAL A 79 13.96 2.32 -11.05
CA VAL A 79 12.72 2.73 -11.73
C VAL A 79 13.09 3.62 -12.92
N PRO A 80 12.66 3.31 -14.16
CA PRO A 80 12.96 4.13 -15.34
C PRO A 80 12.50 5.58 -15.20
N LYS A 81 13.28 6.56 -15.66
CA LYS A 81 12.98 8.00 -15.55
C LYS A 81 11.60 8.40 -16.11
N ASP A 82 11.13 7.71 -17.15
CA ASP A 82 9.81 7.92 -17.77
C ASP A 82 8.65 7.46 -16.87
N MET A 83 8.94 6.52 -15.96
CA MET A 83 7.99 5.96 -14.99
C MET A 83 8.09 6.63 -13.61
N GLN A 84 9.08 7.49 -13.38
CA GLN A 84 9.22 8.26 -12.14
C GLN A 84 8.35 9.53 -12.16
N LYS A 85 7.32 9.57 -11.32
CA LYS A 85 6.61 10.81 -10.97
C LYS A 85 7.20 11.38 -9.69
N VAL A 86 8.03 12.40 -9.83
CA VAL A 86 8.64 13.15 -8.72
C VAL A 86 7.63 14.18 -8.22
N MET A 87 7.36 14.17 -6.91
CA MET A 87 6.43 15.10 -6.27
C MET A 87 7.14 15.97 -5.22
N ILE A 88 7.16 17.28 -5.50
CA ILE A 88 7.74 18.34 -4.66
C ILE A 88 6.76 19.51 -4.65
N LYS A 89 5.98 19.67 -3.57
CA LYS A 89 4.90 20.68 -3.44
C LYS A 89 3.84 20.67 -4.57
N GLY A 90 3.82 19.61 -5.38
CA GLY A 90 3.11 19.48 -6.65
C GLY A 90 3.74 18.33 -7.46
N LEU A 91 3.32 18.15 -8.71
CA LEU A 91 4.01 17.25 -9.65
C LEU A 91 5.12 18.05 -10.34
N ALA A 92 6.37 17.64 -10.16
CA ALA A 92 7.53 18.32 -10.72
C ALA A 92 7.68 18.01 -12.21
N LYS A 93 8.08 19.01 -13.01
CA LYS A 93 8.41 18.83 -14.42
C LYS A 93 9.91 18.64 -14.62
N ASP A 94 10.27 17.98 -15.72
CA ASP A 94 11.65 17.58 -15.99
C ASP A 94 12.54 18.77 -16.38
N GLU A 95 11.97 19.87 -16.87
CA GLU A 95 12.71 21.13 -17.15
C GLU A 95 12.99 21.97 -15.89
N GLN A 96 12.40 21.63 -14.74
CA GLN A 96 12.53 22.43 -13.51
C GLN A 96 13.75 22.03 -12.68
N THR A 97 14.31 23.00 -11.97
CA THR A 97 15.40 22.81 -11.00
C THR A 97 14.88 22.59 -9.57
N LEU A 98 15.70 21.97 -8.72
CA LEU A 98 15.37 21.83 -7.29
C LEU A 98 15.29 23.18 -6.57
N LYS A 99 16.05 24.18 -7.05
CA LYS A 99 15.97 25.59 -6.67
C LYS A 99 14.57 26.18 -6.89
N GLU A 100 13.99 26.04 -8.08
CA GLU A 100 12.65 26.55 -8.41
C GLU A 100 11.54 25.86 -7.63
N LEU A 101 11.68 24.55 -7.39
CA LEU A 101 10.76 23.78 -6.55
C LEU A 101 10.94 24.10 -5.04
N GLY A 102 11.94 24.93 -4.70
CA GLY A 102 12.26 25.38 -3.35
C GLY A 102 12.61 24.22 -2.43
N VAL A 103 13.42 23.28 -2.91
CA VAL A 103 13.99 22.20 -2.10
C VAL A 103 15.09 22.79 -1.21
N THR A 104 15.08 22.43 0.07
CA THR A 104 16.06 22.86 1.07
C THR A 104 16.75 21.64 1.67
N ASN A 105 17.87 21.84 2.36
CA ASN A 105 18.44 20.80 3.22
C ASN A 105 17.38 20.27 4.19
N GLY A 106 17.29 18.94 4.29
CA GLY A 106 16.27 18.22 5.07
C GLY A 106 14.87 18.12 4.44
N ALA A 107 14.68 18.59 3.20
CA ALA A 107 13.39 18.48 2.49
C ALA A 107 12.96 17.01 2.27
N LYS A 108 11.66 16.82 2.00
CA LYS A 108 11.07 15.51 1.73
C LYS A 108 10.43 15.50 0.35
N LEU A 109 11.00 14.70 -0.55
CA LEU A 109 10.50 14.47 -1.90
C LEU A 109 9.75 13.14 -1.89
N MET A 110 8.60 13.04 -2.57
CA MET A 110 7.91 11.76 -2.74
C MET A 110 8.00 11.32 -4.19
N ILE A 111 8.30 10.05 -4.43
CA ILE A 111 8.46 9.51 -5.78
C ILE A 111 7.56 8.30 -5.96
N VAL A 112 6.76 8.36 -7.02
CA VAL A 112 5.77 7.35 -7.38
C VAL A 112 6.13 6.82 -8.77
N GLY A 113 6.47 5.55 -8.85
CA GLY A 113 6.83 4.88 -10.09
C GLY A 113 6.91 3.37 -9.88
N SER A 114 6.72 2.63 -10.97
CA SER A 114 6.73 1.16 -10.96
C SER A 114 8.09 0.64 -11.41
N LYS A 115 8.59 -0.45 -10.81
CA LYS A 115 9.79 -1.12 -11.34
C LYS A 115 9.44 -1.82 -12.65
N LEU A 116 10.43 -2.12 -13.49
CA LEU A 116 10.19 -2.87 -14.74
C LEU A 116 9.55 -4.24 -14.45
N ASP A 117 9.92 -4.88 -13.34
CA ASP A 117 9.32 -6.14 -12.87
C ASP A 117 7.82 -5.99 -12.57
N ASP A 118 7.41 -4.90 -11.90
CA ASP A 118 6.00 -4.58 -11.64
C ASP A 118 5.24 -4.28 -12.94
N VAL A 119 5.89 -3.62 -13.91
CA VAL A 119 5.27 -3.24 -15.19
C VAL A 119 5.10 -4.44 -16.12
N LEU A 120 6.04 -5.39 -16.14
CA LEU A 120 5.89 -6.64 -16.90
C LEU A 120 4.69 -7.47 -16.41
N LEU A 121 4.42 -7.50 -15.10
CA LEU A 121 3.24 -8.15 -14.52
C LEU A 121 1.92 -7.43 -14.87
N VAL A 122 1.96 -6.09 -15.01
CA VAL A 122 0.78 -5.28 -15.37
C VAL A 122 0.52 -5.25 -16.88
N ALA A 123 1.56 -5.34 -17.71
CA ALA A 123 1.46 -5.29 -19.17
C ALA A 123 0.90 -6.58 -19.79
N THR A 124 0.83 -7.69 -19.03
CA THR A 124 0.21 -8.95 -19.45
C THR A 124 -1.28 -9.06 -19.10
N ALA A 125 -1.93 -7.97 -18.67
CA ALA A 125 -3.38 -7.94 -18.42
C ALA A 125 -4.19 -7.97 -19.73
N PRO A 126 -5.28 -8.77 -19.84
CA PRO A 126 -6.04 -8.90 -21.10
C PRO A 126 -6.87 -7.67 -21.50
N SER A 127 -7.28 -7.64 -22.77
CA SER A 127 -7.90 -6.48 -23.40
C SER A 127 -9.43 -6.43 -23.23
N LYS A 128 -9.90 -5.69 -22.22
CA LYS A 128 -11.18 -4.94 -22.19
C LYS A 128 -12.51 -5.70 -22.37
N GLN A 129 -12.52 -7.01 -22.60
CA GLN A 129 -13.75 -7.83 -22.68
C GLN A 129 -14.10 -8.52 -21.34
N GLU A 130 -13.15 -8.60 -20.41
CA GLU A 130 -13.33 -9.24 -19.08
C GLU A 130 -14.11 -8.37 -18.07
N ILE A 131 -14.45 -7.12 -18.45
CA ILE A 131 -15.17 -6.14 -17.61
C ILE A 131 -16.53 -6.68 -17.11
N GLN A 132 -17.10 -7.69 -17.78
CA GLN A 132 -18.39 -8.27 -17.41
C GLN A 132 -18.30 -9.41 -16.38
N ASP A 133 -17.13 -10.02 -16.18
CA ASP A 133 -16.87 -11.03 -15.14
C ASP A 133 -16.25 -10.44 -13.85
N GLU A 134 -15.87 -9.15 -13.87
CA GLU A 134 -15.30 -8.42 -12.72
C GLU A 134 -16.30 -8.20 -11.55
N ALA A 135 -17.51 -8.78 -11.63
CA ALA A 135 -18.41 -8.94 -10.49
C ALA A 135 -17.99 -10.09 -9.54
N ALA A 136 -17.19 -11.07 -10.00
CA ALA A 136 -16.83 -12.27 -9.24
C ALA A 136 -15.39 -12.27 -8.71
N ALA A 137 -14.47 -11.51 -9.33
CA ALA A 137 -13.02 -11.64 -9.15
C ALA A 137 -12.40 -10.79 -8.02
N ALA A 138 -13.19 -10.21 -7.12
CA ALA A 138 -12.71 -9.36 -6.01
C ALA A 138 -11.99 -10.12 -4.86
N SER A 139 -11.43 -11.30 -5.15
CA SER A 139 -11.00 -12.33 -4.18
C SER A 139 -9.48 -12.54 -4.09
N SER A 140 -8.68 -11.58 -4.58
CA SER A 140 -7.20 -11.65 -4.62
C SER A 140 -6.47 -10.70 -3.65
N LYS A 141 -7.19 -10.09 -2.70
CA LYS A 141 -6.62 -9.74 -1.38
C LYS A 141 -6.94 -10.90 -0.42
N GLU A 142 -6.07 -11.17 0.56
CA GLU A 142 -6.31 -12.19 1.59
C GLU A 142 -7.71 -12.02 2.21
N PRO A 143 -8.55 -13.09 2.30
CA PRO A 143 -9.89 -13.01 2.84
C PRO A 143 -9.92 -12.27 4.18
N LEU A 144 -10.94 -11.45 4.43
CA LEU A 144 -11.04 -10.65 5.65
C LEU A 144 -10.92 -11.52 6.90
N THR A 145 -11.48 -12.72 6.87
CA THR A 145 -11.40 -13.72 7.95
C THR A 145 -9.97 -14.15 8.30
N GLN A 146 -9.02 -14.08 7.37
CA GLN A 146 -7.60 -14.40 7.60
C GLN A 146 -6.82 -13.22 8.21
N GLN A 147 -7.29 -11.98 8.05
CA GLN A 147 -6.57 -10.81 8.54
C GLN A 147 -6.58 -10.76 10.08
N LYS A 148 -5.40 -10.55 10.68
CA LYS A 148 -5.15 -10.66 12.13
C LYS A 148 -6.01 -9.75 13.02
N ILE A 149 -6.64 -8.72 12.45
CA ILE A 149 -7.58 -7.83 13.15
C ILE A 149 -9.01 -8.40 13.22
N HIS A 150 -9.43 -9.13 12.19
CA HIS A 150 -10.78 -9.68 12.08
C HIS A 150 -10.88 -11.01 12.83
N ARG A 151 -9.88 -11.89 12.66
CA ARG A 151 -9.81 -13.17 13.38
C ARG A 151 -9.90 -13.00 14.90
N LYS A 152 -9.21 -12.01 15.49
CA LYS A 152 -9.31 -11.66 16.93
C LYS A 152 -10.71 -11.29 17.45
N ILE A 153 -11.67 -11.00 16.57
CA ILE A 153 -13.07 -10.73 16.91
C ILE A 153 -13.94 -11.97 16.64
N LEU A 154 -13.59 -12.78 15.64
CA LEU A 154 -14.18 -14.12 15.43
C LEU A 154 -13.81 -15.11 16.54
N ASP A 155 -12.57 -15.06 17.02
CA ASP A 155 -12.04 -15.86 18.14
C ASP A 155 -12.80 -15.59 19.48
N LYS A 156 -13.63 -14.54 19.55
CA LYS A 156 -14.54 -14.27 20.68
C LYS A 156 -15.85 -15.06 20.62
N GLY A 157 -16.12 -15.76 19.52
CA GLY A 157 -17.35 -16.50 19.27
C GLY A 157 -18.53 -15.62 18.82
N ILE A 158 -19.62 -16.29 18.47
CA ILE A 158 -20.92 -15.67 18.17
C ILE A 158 -21.47 -15.03 19.46
N PRO A 159 -21.93 -13.76 19.43
CA PRO A 159 -22.59 -13.14 20.58
C PRO A 159 -23.89 -13.84 20.96
N GLU A 160 -24.16 -13.97 22.25
CA GLU A 160 -25.40 -14.57 22.78
C GLU A 160 -26.68 -13.83 22.32
N ASP A 161 -26.60 -12.51 22.07
CA ASP A 161 -27.70 -11.71 21.53
C ASP A 161 -27.78 -11.75 19.98
N ALA A 162 -26.94 -12.51 19.28
CA ALA A 162 -26.89 -12.52 17.82
C ALA A 162 -28.21 -13.04 17.24
N MET A 163 -28.86 -12.24 16.39
CA MET A 163 -30.06 -12.70 15.71
C MET A 163 -29.73 -13.87 14.78
N PRO A 164 -30.59 -14.91 14.70
CA PRO A 164 -30.31 -16.09 13.91
C PRO A 164 -30.09 -15.74 12.44
N GLY A 165 -28.93 -16.14 11.91
CA GLY A 165 -28.65 -16.13 10.48
C GLY A 165 -29.41 -17.22 9.75
N ILE A 166 -30.02 -16.87 8.61
CA ILE A 166 -30.64 -17.83 7.68
C ILE A 166 -29.80 -17.82 6.40
N ILE A 167 -29.33 -19.00 5.98
CA ILE A 167 -28.55 -19.21 4.76
C ILE A 167 -29.51 -19.23 3.56
N ASP A 168 -29.10 -18.68 2.42
CA ASP A 168 -29.83 -18.59 1.15
C ASP A 168 -31.20 -17.87 1.18
N ALA A 169 -31.60 -17.30 2.32
CA ALA A 169 -32.70 -16.35 2.41
C ALA A 169 -32.27 -14.93 2.02
N THR A 170 -33.22 -14.10 1.62
CA THR A 170 -33.05 -12.65 1.47
C THR A 170 -34.28 -11.97 2.03
N ASP A 171 -34.18 -11.59 3.30
CA ASP A 171 -35.28 -10.97 4.05
C ASP A 171 -35.20 -9.44 3.89
N PRO A 172 -36.36 -8.74 3.81
CA PRO A 172 -36.36 -7.28 3.87
C PRO A 172 -35.80 -6.79 5.21
N LEU A 173 -35.29 -5.55 5.23
CA LEU A 173 -34.90 -4.93 6.49
C LEU A 173 -36.10 -4.84 7.44
N PRO A 174 -35.99 -5.33 8.69
CA PRO A 174 -37.05 -5.17 9.68
C PRO A 174 -37.14 -3.73 10.19
N ASP A 175 -38.35 -3.30 10.56
CA ASP A 175 -38.59 -2.01 11.24
C ASP A 175 -37.95 -1.96 12.64
N PHE A 176 -37.71 -3.13 13.25
CA PHE A 176 -36.98 -3.24 14.51
C PHE A 176 -35.46 -3.24 14.27
N PRO A 177 -34.65 -2.71 15.20
CA PRO A 177 -33.23 -2.52 14.97
C PRO A 177 -32.44 -3.84 15.10
N LEU A 178 -31.65 -4.18 14.07
CA LEU A 178 -30.75 -5.33 14.08
C LEU A 178 -29.78 -5.24 15.27
N ALA A 179 -29.77 -6.25 16.13
CA ALA A 179 -28.96 -6.32 17.35
C ALA A 179 -27.98 -7.50 17.32
N GLY A 180 -27.11 -7.60 18.33
CA GLY A 180 -26.22 -8.75 18.53
C GLY A 180 -24.97 -8.81 17.66
N MET A 181 -24.68 -7.77 16.87
CA MET A 181 -23.43 -7.65 16.10
C MET A 181 -22.27 -7.16 17.00
N LEU A 182 -21.02 -7.31 16.52
CA LEU A 182 -19.84 -6.72 17.17
C LEU A 182 -19.16 -5.65 16.29
N ASN A 183 -18.42 -4.73 16.92
CA ASN A 183 -17.48 -3.83 16.24
C ASN A 183 -16.02 -4.36 16.28
N LYS A 184 -15.09 -3.60 15.68
CA LYS A 184 -13.63 -3.89 15.67
C LYS A 184 -12.92 -4.00 17.04
N MET A 185 -13.61 -3.71 18.14
CA MET A 185 -13.10 -3.89 19.51
C MET A 185 -13.79 -5.08 20.22
N GLY A 186 -14.85 -5.65 19.61
CA GLY A 186 -15.71 -6.66 20.21
C GLY A 186 -16.72 -6.06 21.21
N GLY A 187 -17.06 -4.78 21.08
CA GLY A 187 -18.22 -4.20 21.75
C GLY A 187 -19.51 -4.49 20.96
N LYS A 188 -20.62 -4.73 21.66
CA LYS A 188 -21.94 -4.97 21.05
C LYS A 188 -22.40 -3.76 20.24
N VAL A 189 -22.92 -4.01 19.04
CA VAL A 189 -23.43 -3.03 18.06
C VAL A 189 -24.89 -3.33 17.76
N ARG A 190 -25.68 -2.26 17.61
CA ARG A 190 -27.05 -2.29 17.09
C ARG A 190 -27.13 -1.37 15.87
N LEU A 191 -27.67 -1.86 14.76
CA LEU A 191 -28.00 -1.03 13.60
C LEU A 191 -29.47 -0.64 13.65
N THR A 192 -29.78 0.61 13.34
CA THR A 192 -31.16 1.09 13.24
C THR A 192 -31.30 1.87 11.95
N PHE A 193 -32.14 1.37 11.05
CA PHE A 193 -32.39 1.96 9.74
C PHE A 193 -33.57 2.92 9.87
N LYS A 194 -33.38 4.17 9.47
CA LYS A 194 -34.41 5.20 9.40
C LYS A 194 -34.55 5.66 7.96
N LEU A 195 -35.24 4.81 7.19
CA LEU A 195 -35.47 4.97 5.75
C LEU A 195 -36.20 6.31 5.46
N GLU A 196 -37.18 6.67 6.29
CA GLU A 196 -37.87 7.98 6.24
C GLU A 196 -36.95 9.21 6.37
N GLN A 197 -35.74 9.04 6.92
CA GLN A 197 -34.79 10.11 7.26
C GLN A 197 -33.44 9.95 6.55
N ASP A 198 -33.33 9.03 5.58
CA ASP A 198 -32.08 8.64 4.90
C ASP A 198 -30.92 8.37 5.87
N GLN A 199 -31.18 7.66 6.98
CA GLN A 199 -30.19 7.52 8.06
C GLN A 199 -29.99 6.08 8.54
N LEU A 200 -28.72 5.70 8.65
CA LEU A 200 -28.26 4.57 9.43
C LEU A 200 -27.77 5.06 10.79
N TRP A 201 -28.30 4.52 11.88
CA TRP A 201 -27.77 4.79 13.23
C TRP A 201 -27.01 3.56 13.73
N ILE A 202 -25.73 3.74 14.07
CA ILE A 202 -24.88 2.72 14.65
C ILE A 202 -24.82 2.93 16.16
N GLY A 203 -25.66 2.20 16.89
CA GLY A 203 -25.71 2.17 18.35
C GLY A 203 -24.58 1.32 18.93
N THR A 204 -23.79 1.91 19.81
CA THR A 204 -22.82 1.21 20.69
C THR A 204 -23.20 1.44 22.15
N LYS A 205 -22.56 0.73 23.09
CA LYS A 205 -22.78 0.95 24.54
C LYS A 205 -22.47 2.39 25.00
N GLU A 206 -21.56 3.08 24.33
CA GLU A 206 -21.09 4.43 24.71
C GLU A 206 -21.92 5.55 24.05
N ARG A 207 -22.26 5.39 22.76
CA ARG A 207 -22.96 6.40 21.96
C ARG A 207 -23.65 5.78 20.74
N THR A 208 -24.56 6.53 20.13
CA THR A 208 -25.16 6.19 18.83
C THR A 208 -24.67 7.17 17.77
N ASP A 209 -23.88 6.68 16.81
CA ASP A 209 -23.39 7.47 15.68
C ASP A 209 -24.48 7.51 14.59
N LYS A 210 -24.93 8.70 14.19
CA LYS A 210 -25.94 8.90 13.14
C LYS A 210 -25.26 9.21 11.82
N ILE A 211 -25.51 8.38 10.81
CA ILE A 211 -24.81 8.41 9.51
C ILE A 211 -25.87 8.57 8.41
N PRO A 212 -25.87 9.67 7.64
CA PRO A 212 -26.70 9.80 6.44
C PRO A 212 -26.31 8.72 5.42
N MET A 213 -27.28 8.04 4.79
CA MET A 213 -26.99 6.95 3.85
C MET A 213 -26.22 7.49 2.64
N ASN A 214 -26.59 8.68 2.15
CA ASN A 214 -25.83 9.47 1.17
C ASN A 214 -24.32 9.68 1.49
N SER A 215 -23.90 9.57 2.75
CA SER A 215 -22.47 9.67 3.13
C SER A 215 -21.68 8.38 2.88
N ILE A 216 -22.36 7.24 2.85
CA ILE A 216 -21.75 5.91 2.68
C ILE A 216 -21.37 5.73 1.21
N LYS A 217 -20.11 5.36 0.94
CA LYS A 217 -19.56 5.23 -0.44
C LYS A 217 -19.50 3.80 -0.96
N GLY A 218 -19.97 2.84 -0.18
CA GLY A 218 -19.94 1.43 -0.52
C GLY A 218 -20.13 0.54 0.71
N ILE A 219 -20.54 -0.71 0.48
CA ILE A 219 -20.65 -1.74 1.50
C ILE A 219 -19.94 -2.99 1.00
N HIS A 220 -18.92 -3.43 1.74
CA HIS A 220 -18.23 -4.70 1.50
C HIS A 220 -18.77 -5.77 2.45
N SER A 221 -18.84 -7.02 2.00
CA SER A 221 -19.40 -8.13 2.80
C SER A 221 -18.78 -9.47 2.44
N GLU A 222 -18.25 -10.21 3.41
CA GLU A 222 -17.71 -11.56 3.22
C GLU A 222 -18.33 -12.54 4.23
N PRO A 223 -18.67 -13.78 3.82
CA PRO A 223 -19.16 -14.81 4.73
C PRO A 223 -18.04 -15.26 5.69
N ILE A 224 -18.42 -15.71 6.89
CA ILE A 224 -17.49 -16.29 7.86
C ILE A 224 -17.39 -17.81 7.59
N PRO A 225 -16.21 -18.38 7.25
CA PRO A 225 -16.10 -19.79 6.84
C PRO A 225 -16.62 -20.80 7.87
N GLU A 226 -16.37 -20.56 9.16
CA GLU A 226 -16.87 -21.40 10.27
C GLU A 226 -18.39 -21.29 10.48
N HIS A 227 -19.00 -20.20 9.99
CA HIS A 227 -20.38 -19.81 10.27
C HIS A 227 -21.00 -19.09 9.06
N PRO A 228 -21.30 -19.78 7.94
CA PRO A 228 -21.76 -19.18 6.69
C PRO A 228 -23.09 -18.41 6.81
N GLN A 229 -23.88 -18.65 7.86
CA GLN A 229 -25.07 -17.88 8.19
C GLN A 229 -24.77 -16.44 8.67
N TYR A 230 -23.49 -16.11 8.90
CA TYR A 230 -23.02 -14.80 9.34
C TYR A 230 -21.93 -14.23 8.43
N HIS A 231 -21.99 -12.92 8.21
CA HIS A 231 -21.00 -12.18 7.43
C HIS A 231 -20.23 -11.16 8.29
N ILE A 232 -19.01 -10.86 7.85
CA ILE A 232 -18.31 -9.62 8.19
C ILE A 232 -18.75 -8.55 7.18
N MET A 233 -19.10 -7.37 7.66
CA MET A 233 -19.54 -6.25 6.83
C MET A 233 -18.70 -4.99 7.10
N ALA A 234 -18.30 -4.30 6.04
CA ALA A 234 -17.61 -3.02 6.08
C ALA A 234 -18.50 -1.93 5.50
N ILE A 235 -18.74 -0.86 6.27
CA ILE A 235 -19.45 0.33 5.79
C ILE A 235 -18.39 1.40 5.47
N GLN A 236 -18.33 1.86 4.21
CA GLN A 236 -17.30 2.78 3.72
C GLN A 236 -17.72 4.24 4.01
N LEU A 237 -17.33 4.79 5.16
CA LEU A 237 -17.76 6.11 5.66
C LEU A 237 -16.92 7.30 5.13
N GLY A 238 -16.07 7.08 4.12
CA GLY A 238 -15.16 8.10 3.58
C GLY A 238 -14.39 7.58 2.37
N SER A 239 -13.41 8.35 1.89
CA SER A 239 -12.67 8.06 0.66
C SER A 239 -11.51 7.04 0.80
N THR A 240 -11.19 6.57 2.00
CA THR A 240 -10.02 5.70 2.25
C THR A 240 -10.40 4.37 2.88
N GLU A 241 -9.63 3.29 2.65
CA GLU A 241 -9.90 1.97 3.27
C GLU A 241 -9.88 2.03 4.82
N ALA A 242 -9.15 3.00 5.41
CA ALA A 242 -9.12 3.24 6.85
C ALA A 242 -10.43 3.85 7.41
N SER A 243 -11.28 4.41 6.55
CA SER A 243 -12.61 4.94 6.89
C SER A 243 -13.71 3.86 6.94
N ARG A 244 -13.36 2.57 6.84
CA ARG A 244 -14.30 1.46 6.96
C ARG A 244 -14.72 1.22 8.41
N TYR A 245 -16.03 1.28 8.67
CA TYR A 245 -16.61 0.79 9.92
C TYR A 245 -16.86 -0.72 9.80
N TRP A 246 -16.14 -1.51 10.61
CA TRP A 246 -16.21 -2.97 10.58
C TRP A 246 -17.23 -3.51 11.58
N ILE A 247 -18.13 -4.34 11.07
CA ILE A 247 -19.21 -5.02 11.80
C ILE A 247 -19.05 -6.53 11.58
N TYR A 248 -19.22 -7.32 12.64
CA TYR A 248 -19.10 -8.78 12.62
C TYR A 248 -20.40 -9.41 13.10
N TRP A 249 -20.64 -10.65 12.68
CA TRP A 249 -21.85 -11.41 13.02
C TRP A 249 -23.13 -10.76 12.48
N VAL A 250 -23.05 -10.20 11.26
CA VAL A 250 -24.23 -9.69 10.55
C VAL A 250 -24.97 -10.88 9.93
N PRO A 251 -26.28 -11.08 10.19
CA PRO A 251 -27.04 -12.20 9.63
C PRO A 251 -27.07 -12.14 8.10
N ALA A 252 -26.77 -13.25 7.42
CA ALA A 252 -26.62 -13.31 5.97
C ALA A 252 -27.85 -12.78 5.21
N GLN A 253 -29.06 -13.14 5.67
CA GLN A 253 -30.32 -12.82 5.00
C GLN A 253 -30.60 -11.32 4.85
N TYR A 254 -29.99 -10.46 5.68
CA TYR A 254 -30.15 -9.01 5.58
C TYR A 254 -29.06 -8.35 4.71
N ILE A 255 -27.97 -9.02 4.35
CA ILE A 255 -26.84 -8.38 3.65
C ILE A 255 -27.26 -7.75 2.31
N ALA A 256 -28.14 -8.41 1.55
CA ALA A 256 -28.70 -7.85 0.32
C ALA A 256 -29.58 -6.63 0.62
N ALA A 257 -30.53 -6.74 1.57
CA ALA A 257 -31.43 -5.63 1.93
C ALA A 257 -30.70 -4.42 2.55
N ILE A 258 -29.59 -4.63 3.28
CA ILE A 258 -28.70 -3.56 3.79
C ILE A 258 -28.02 -2.83 2.63
N LYS A 259 -27.57 -3.56 1.59
CA LYS A 259 -26.98 -2.96 0.38
C LYS A 259 -28.01 -2.16 -0.41
N ASP A 260 -29.15 -2.77 -0.73
CA ASP A 260 -30.26 -2.13 -1.47
C ASP A 260 -30.74 -0.84 -0.80
N ALA A 261 -30.85 -0.84 0.54
CA ALA A 261 -31.34 0.32 1.29
C ALA A 261 -30.34 1.49 1.39
N ILE A 262 -29.03 1.23 1.25
CA ILE A 262 -27.97 2.24 1.45
C ILE A 262 -27.37 2.71 0.12
N LEU A 263 -27.21 1.80 -0.86
CA LEU A 263 -26.65 2.10 -2.17
C LEU A 263 -27.75 2.39 -3.22
N GLY A 264 -29.02 2.17 -2.86
CA GLY A 264 -30.15 2.18 -3.77
C GLY A 264 -30.26 0.89 -4.58
N LYS A 265 -31.49 0.54 -4.97
CA LYS A 265 -31.71 -0.55 -5.93
C LYS A 265 -31.20 -0.16 -7.31
N TRP A 266 -30.31 -0.97 -7.86
CA TRP A 266 -29.87 -0.88 -9.26
C TRP A 266 -30.99 -1.40 -10.17
N CYS A 267 -32.01 -0.57 -10.39
CA CYS A 267 -33.02 -0.80 -11.42
C CYS A 267 -32.38 -0.62 -12.80
N TYR A 268 -31.90 -1.72 -13.39
CA TYR A 268 -31.79 -1.81 -14.84
C TYR A 268 -33.20 -1.68 -15.43
N PHE A 269 -33.37 -0.69 -16.31
CA PHE A 269 -34.55 -0.47 -17.15
C PHE A 269 -34.31 -1.03 -18.55
#